data_AF-A0A8B6FL63-F1
#
_entry.id   AF-A0A8B6FL63-F1
#
_cell.length_a   1.000
_cell.length_b   1.000
_cell.length_c   1.000
_cell.angle_alpha   90.00
_cell.angle_beta   90.00
_cell.angle_gamma   90.00
#
_symmetry.space_group_name_H-M   'P 1'
#
loop_
_entity.id
_entity.type
_entity.pdbx_description
1 polymer ?
#
loop_
_entity_poly.entity_id
_entity_poly.type
_entity_poly.pdbx_seq_one_letter_code
_entity_poly.pdbx_strand_id
1 'polypeptide(L)'
;MEKKINKEEVIPNIVERLRMVEKLVKEALILNTAGSVAFSASLSDDSHVDADEVIKFDTVWVNIGNGYDPDSGVFTAPKSGLYLISNTIRASANQNDVCILKTNEDRENKMVLVRSTNYD
;
A
#
# COMPACT_ATOMS: atom_id res chain seq x y z
N MET A 1 25.87 -5.75 -15.91
CA MET A 1 26.06 -6.54 -14.68
C MET A 1 24.96 -6.15 -13.72
N GLU A 2 23.96 -7.01 -13.55
CA GLU A 2 22.89 -6.79 -12.56
C GLU A 2 23.42 -7.02 -11.15
N LYS A 3 23.21 -6.05 -10.26
CA LYS A 3 23.59 -6.15 -8.86
C LYS A 3 22.57 -7.06 -8.17
N LYS A 4 22.90 -8.34 -8.01
CA LYS A 4 22.08 -9.29 -7.24
C LYS A 4 21.86 -8.72 -5.83
N ILE A 5 20.61 -8.44 -5.51
CA ILE A 5 20.20 -7.92 -4.21
C ILE A 5 20.47 -9.00 -3.15
N ASN A 6 21.28 -8.70 -2.14
CA ASN A 6 21.63 -9.65 -1.08
C ASN A 6 20.50 -9.75 -0.05
N LYS A 7 19.88 -10.93 0.06
CA LYS A 7 18.79 -11.21 1.02
C LYS A 7 19.20 -10.97 2.48
N GLU A 8 20.48 -11.16 2.82
CA GLU A 8 21.01 -10.97 4.18
C GLU A 8 21.09 -9.49 4.58
N GLU A 9 21.15 -8.57 3.61
CA GLU A 9 21.14 -7.13 3.84
C GLU A 9 19.71 -6.56 3.77
N VAL A 10 18.83 -7.19 2.98
CA VAL A 10 17.43 -6.77 2.80
C VAL A 10 16.58 -7.05 4.04
N ILE A 11 16.70 -8.24 4.63
CA ILE A 11 15.83 -8.64 5.75
C ILE A 11 16.00 -7.73 6.97
N PRO A 12 17.22 -7.42 7.46
CA PRO A 12 17.42 -6.51 8.59
C PRO A 12 16.86 -5.11 8.33
N ASN A 13 17.07 -4.58 7.11
CA ASN A 13 16.57 -3.27 6.72
C ASN A 13 15.04 -3.20 6.67
N ILE A 14 14.37 -4.28 6.23
CA ILE A 14 12.90 -4.38 6.28
C ILE A 14 12.43 -4.41 7.74
N VAL A 15 13.07 -5.20 8.60
CA VAL A 15 12.69 -5.30 10.01
C VAL A 15 12.85 -3.98 10.75
N GLU A 16 13.93 -3.23 10.52
CA GLU A 16 14.10 -1.89 11.11
C GLU A 16 13.05 -0.90 10.62
N ARG A 17 12.74 -0.89 9.31
CA ARG A 17 11.68 -0.05 8.75
C ARG A 17 10.32 -0.38 9.37
N LEU A 18 10.01 -1.67 9.55
CA LEU A 18 8.78 -2.12 10.20
C LEU A 18 8.69 -1.65 11.66
N ARG A 19 9.79 -1.72 12.42
CA ARG A 19 9.85 -1.22 13.80
C ARG A 19 9.66 0.30 13.87
N MET A 20 10.26 1.06 12.95
CA MET A 20 10.05 2.52 12.89
C MET A 20 8.60 2.86 12.54
N VAL A 21 8.01 2.15 11.58
CA VAL A 21 6.58 2.26 11.23
C VAL A 21 5.70 1.99 12.44
N GLU A 22 5.93 0.89 13.15
CA GLU A 22 5.16 0.51 14.34
C GLU A 22 5.22 1.60 15.43
N LYS A 23 6.41 2.17 15.66
CA LYS A 23 6.60 3.26 16.61
C LYS A 23 5.80 4.51 16.21
N LEU A 24 5.91 4.96 14.96
CA LEU A 24 5.20 6.15 14.47
C LEU A 24 3.68 5.97 14.52
N VAL A 25 3.18 4.78 14.20
CA VAL A 25 1.74 4.45 14.29
C VAL A 25 1.25 4.48 15.74
N LYS A 26 2.02 3.94 16.68
CA LYS A 26 1.68 3.98 18.12
C LYS A 26 1.64 5.42 18.64
N GLU A 27 2.62 6.25 18.28
CA GLU A 27 2.64 7.67 18.66
C GLU A 27 1.45 8.43 18.09
N ALA A 28 1.06 8.18 16.83
CA ALA A 28 -0.10 8.80 16.20
C ALA A 28 -1.44 8.34 16.80
N LEU A 29 -1.55 7.07 17.22
CA LEU A 29 -2.78 6.50 17.77
C LEU A 29 -3.09 7.00 19.19
N ILE A 30 -2.06 7.23 20.01
CA ILE A 30 -2.20 7.74 21.39
C ILE A 30 -2.76 9.17 21.42
N LEU A 31 -2.60 9.94 20.34
CA LEU A 31 -2.98 11.35 20.29
C LEU A 31 -4.38 11.62 19.67
N ASN A 32 -5.02 10.63 19.02
CA ASN A 32 -6.20 10.92 18.20
C ASN A 32 -7.23 9.77 18.20
N THR A 33 -8.03 9.66 19.25
CA THR A 33 -9.18 8.73 19.32
C THR A 33 -10.47 9.31 18.72
N ALA A 34 -10.57 10.63 18.59
CA ALA A 34 -11.69 11.31 17.94
C ALA A 34 -11.33 11.69 16.48
N GLY A 35 -11.36 10.69 15.59
CA GLY A 35 -11.23 10.93 14.16
C GLY A 35 -10.04 10.27 13.47
N SER A 36 -9.55 9.16 14.00
CA SER A 36 -8.56 8.28 13.37
C SER A 36 -9.04 7.79 12.01
N VAL A 37 -8.10 7.52 11.11
CA VAL A 37 -8.35 6.91 9.80
C VAL A 37 -7.41 5.73 9.67
N ALA A 38 -7.95 4.56 9.34
CA ALA A 38 -7.14 3.36 9.17
C ALA A 38 -7.87 2.39 8.23
N PHE A 39 -7.12 1.72 7.36
CA PHE A 39 -7.66 0.64 6.56
C PHE A 39 -6.67 -0.53 6.46
N SER A 40 -7.21 -1.72 6.22
CA SER A 40 -6.44 -2.93 5.89
C SER A 40 -7.31 -3.81 5.00
N ALA A 41 -6.76 -4.21 3.86
CA ALA A 41 -7.45 -5.03 2.89
C ALA A 41 -6.48 -6.04 2.24
N SER A 42 -7.01 -7.13 1.70
CA SER A 42 -6.29 -8.18 0.99
C SER A 42 -7.08 -8.65 -0.24
N LEU A 43 -6.40 -9.37 -1.13
CA LEU A 43 -7.07 -10.13 -2.19
C LEU A 43 -7.62 -11.44 -1.59
N SER A 44 -8.86 -11.79 -1.93
CA SER A 44 -9.47 -13.06 -1.55
C SER A 44 -8.86 -14.25 -2.31
N ASP A 45 -8.51 -14.04 -3.58
CA ASP A 45 -7.98 -15.04 -4.51
C ASP A 45 -6.91 -14.42 -5.43
N ASP A 46 -6.20 -15.27 -6.17
CA ASP A 46 -5.27 -14.83 -7.22
C ASP A 46 -6.04 -14.05 -8.31
N SER A 47 -5.65 -12.79 -8.55
CA SER A 47 -6.27 -11.93 -9.55
C SER A 47 -5.32 -11.66 -10.71
N HIS A 48 -5.83 -11.72 -11.95
CA HIS A 48 -5.16 -11.11 -13.08
C HIS A 48 -5.38 -9.60 -13.05
N VAL A 49 -4.29 -8.83 -13.16
CA VAL A 49 -4.32 -7.36 -13.18
C VAL A 49 -3.56 -6.93 -14.43
N ASP A 50 -4.16 -6.12 -15.29
CA ASP A 50 -3.53 -5.63 -16.50
C ASP A 50 -2.46 -4.56 -16.22
N ALA A 51 -1.62 -4.28 -17.22
CA ALA A 51 -0.66 -3.19 -17.10
C ALA A 51 -1.39 -1.84 -16.92
N ASP A 52 -0.88 -1.01 -16.01
CA ASP A 52 -1.48 0.27 -15.59
C ASP A 52 -2.87 0.16 -14.93
N GLU A 53 -3.31 -1.06 -14.56
CA GLU A 53 -4.54 -1.27 -13.82
C GLU A 53 -4.35 -1.12 -12.30
N VAL A 54 -5.38 -0.57 -11.65
CA VAL A 54 -5.46 -0.46 -10.18
C VAL A 54 -5.72 -1.84 -9.57
N ILE A 55 -4.91 -2.23 -8.59
CA ILE A 55 -5.12 -3.45 -7.80
C ILE A 55 -6.25 -3.22 -6.81
N LYS A 56 -7.30 -4.03 -6.91
CA LYS A 56 -8.50 -3.96 -6.05
C LYS A 56 -8.43 -5.05 -4.98
N PHE A 57 -8.21 -4.65 -3.73
CA PHE A 57 -8.22 -5.58 -2.59
C PHE A 57 -9.66 -5.71 -2.10
N ASP A 58 -10.33 -6.77 -2.53
CA ASP A 58 -11.76 -7.01 -2.33
C ASP A 58 -12.13 -7.39 -0.88
N THR A 59 -11.18 -7.90 -0.10
CA THR A 59 -11.42 -8.33 1.28
C THR A 59 -10.98 -7.23 2.25
N VAL A 60 -11.94 -6.55 2.87
CA VAL A 60 -11.67 -5.44 3.80
C VAL A 60 -11.76 -5.91 5.26
N TRP A 61 -10.64 -5.77 5.99
CA TRP A 61 -10.54 -6.14 7.42
C TRP A 61 -10.79 -4.96 8.36
N VAL A 62 -10.31 -3.79 7.98
CA VAL A 62 -10.45 -2.53 8.72
C VAL A 62 -10.71 -1.41 7.72
N ASN A 63 -11.64 -0.50 8.02
CA ASN A 63 -11.91 0.69 7.22
C ASN A 63 -12.46 1.85 8.07
N ILE A 64 -11.74 2.21 9.13
CA ILE A 64 -12.12 3.29 10.02
C ILE A 64 -12.05 4.61 9.25
N GLY A 65 -13.16 5.35 9.23
CA GLY A 65 -13.30 6.57 8.44
C GLY A 65 -13.72 6.35 6.99
N ASN A 66 -13.96 5.10 6.57
CA ASN A 66 -14.49 4.72 5.26
C ASN A 66 -13.72 5.34 4.08
N GLY A 67 -12.39 5.40 4.19
CA GLY A 67 -11.54 5.99 3.16
C GLY A 67 -11.21 5.03 2.01
N TYR A 68 -11.24 3.72 2.25
CA TYR A 68 -10.96 2.70 1.23
C TYR A 68 -12.24 2.19 0.57
N ASP A 69 -12.23 2.11 -0.76
CA ASP A 69 -13.30 1.52 -1.57
C ASP A 69 -12.79 0.24 -2.28
N PRO A 70 -13.31 -0.96 -1.93
CA PRO A 70 -12.86 -2.22 -2.51
C PRO A 70 -13.27 -2.39 -3.99
N ASP A 71 -14.33 -1.73 -4.45
CA ASP A 71 -14.80 -1.87 -5.84
C ASP A 71 -13.88 -1.14 -6.83
N SER A 72 -13.26 -0.05 -6.36
CA SER A 72 -12.31 0.75 -7.14
C SER A 72 -10.85 0.51 -6.77
N GLY A 73 -10.54 -0.03 -5.58
CA GLY A 73 -9.18 -0.18 -5.06
C GLY A 73 -8.56 1.13 -4.57
N VAL A 74 -9.36 2.20 -4.45
CA VAL A 74 -8.91 3.56 -4.16
C VAL A 74 -9.01 3.84 -2.67
N PHE A 75 -7.93 4.38 -2.09
CA PHE A 75 -8.00 5.06 -0.80
C PHE A 75 -8.13 6.57 -1.02
N THR A 76 -9.21 7.17 -0.52
CA THR A 76 -9.40 8.63 -0.49
C THR A 76 -9.19 9.12 0.93
N ALA A 77 -8.20 9.98 1.15
CA ALA A 77 -7.93 10.52 2.48
C ALA A 77 -9.13 11.37 2.97
N PRO A 78 -9.88 10.93 4.00
CA PRO A 78 -11.09 11.64 4.44
C PRO A 78 -10.76 12.91 5.24
N LYS A 79 -9.48 13.09 5.62
CA LYS A 79 -8.95 14.26 6.33
C LYS A 79 -7.56 14.60 5.85
N SER A 80 -7.20 15.88 5.87
CA SER A 80 -5.82 16.31 5.66
C SER A 80 -4.92 15.80 6.78
N GLY A 81 -3.76 15.25 6.43
CA GLY A 81 -2.82 14.70 7.40
C GLY A 81 -1.74 13.87 6.74
N LEU A 82 -0.84 13.33 7.57
CA LEU A 82 0.18 12.38 7.14
C LEU A 82 -0.42 10.97 7.15
N TYR A 83 -0.29 10.27 6.02
CA TYR A 83 -0.71 8.88 5.88
C TYR A 83 0.51 7.99 5.65
N LEU A 84 0.46 6.81 6.26
CA LEU A 84 1.42 5.75 6.02
C LEU A 84 0.69 4.62 5.31
N ILE A 85 1.16 4.26 4.11
CA ILE A 85 0.66 3.11 3.37
C ILE A 85 1.79 2.10 3.21
N SER A 86 1.51 0.86 3.58
CA SER A 86 2.37 -0.28 3.33
C SER A 86 1.57 -1.35 2.60
N ASN A 87 2.24 -2.08 1.73
CA ASN A 87 1.65 -3.20 1.01
C ASN A 87 2.70 -4.32 0.85
N THR A 88 2.22 -5.52 0.58
CA THR A 88 3.06 -6.65 0.21
C THR A 88 2.35 -7.36 -0.92
N ILE A 89 3.06 -7.55 -2.03
CA ILE A 89 2.50 -8.14 -3.26
C ILE A 89 3.36 -9.32 -3.64
N ARG A 90 2.71 -10.40 -4.04
CA ARG A 90 3.34 -11.57 -4.62
C ARG A 90 2.91 -11.64 -6.08
N ALA A 91 3.86 -11.41 -6.99
CA ALA A 91 3.67 -11.69 -8.40
C ALA A 91 4.09 -13.13 -8.72
N SER A 92 3.47 -13.71 -9.76
CA SER A 92 3.86 -15.04 -10.25
C SER A 92 5.25 -14.96 -10.92
N ALA A 93 6.04 -16.03 -10.81
CA ALA A 93 7.48 -16.04 -11.10
C ALA A 93 7.90 -15.71 -12.56
N ASN A 94 6.95 -15.56 -13.47
CA ASN A 94 7.21 -15.32 -14.90
C ASN A 94 6.88 -13.88 -15.34
N GLN A 95 6.56 -12.98 -14.42
CA GLN A 95 6.25 -11.57 -14.74
C GLN A 95 7.14 -10.63 -13.91
N ASN A 96 7.85 -9.74 -14.61
CA ASN A 96 8.57 -8.62 -13.99
C ASN A 96 7.56 -7.53 -13.62
N ASP A 97 6.73 -7.80 -12.62
CA ASP A 97 5.71 -6.85 -12.17
C ASP A 97 6.30 -5.94 -11.10
N VAL A 98 6.26 -4.64 -11.38
CA VAL A 98 6.50 -3.59 -10.40
C VAL A 98 5.14 -3.05 -9.98
N CYS A 99 4.96 -2.73 -8.70
CA CYS A 99 3.76 -2.02 -8.26
C CYS A 99 4.16 -0.65 -7.74
N ILE A 100 3.44 0.37 -8.20
CA ILE A 100 3.72 1.75 -7.87
C ILE A 100 2.53 2.28 -7.08
N LEU A 101 2.83 2.88 -5.92
CA LEU A 101 1.85 3.66 -5.18
C LEU A 101 1.75 5.04 -5.84
N LYS A 102 0.66 5.28 -6.55
CA LYS A 102 0.41 6.56 -7.24
C LYS A 102 -0.56 7.40 -6.42
N THR A 103 -0.24 8.69 -6.28
CA THR A 103 -1.24 9.71 -5.93
C THR A 103 -1.84 10.24 -7.23
N ASN A 104 -3.15 10.36 -7.33
CA ASN A 104 -3.75 10.84 -8.57
C ASN A 104 -3.28 12.28 -8.91
N GLU A 105 -2.92 12.54 -10.17
CA GLU A 105 -2.38 13.82 -10.64
C GLU A 105 -3.37 14.99 -10.43
N ASP A 106 -4.66 14.69 -10.32
CA ASP A 106 -5.77 15.65 -10.20
C ASP A 106 -6.03 16.19 -8.78
N ARG A 107 -5.07 16.09 -7.84
CA ARG A 107 -5.14 16.69 -6.49
C ARG A 107 -6.27 16.19 -5.57
N GLU A 108 -6.91 15.06 -5.87
CA GLU A 108 -8.05 14.56 -5.07
C GLU A 108 -7.68 13.76 -3.80
N ASN A 109 -6.42 13.80 -3.34
CA ASN A 109 -5.94 13.02 -2.18
C ASN A 109 -6.25 11.51 -2.27
N LYS A 110 -6.29 10.99 -3.51
CA LYS A 110 -6.51 9.58 -3.82
C LYS A 110 -5.18 8.86 -3.95
N MET A 111 -5.07 7.72 -3.30
CA MET A 111 -3.92 6.82 -3.36
C MET A 111 -4.37 5.49 -3.94
N VAL A 112 -3.65 5.01 -4.96
CA VAL A 112 -3.91 3.74 -5.64
C VAL A 112 -2.61 2.97 -5.80
N LEU A 113 -2.74 1.64 -5.76
CA LEU A 113 -1.64 0.74 -6.10
C LEU A 113 -1.87 0.24 -7.51
N VAL A 114 -0.92 0.51 -8.40
CA VAL A 114 -1.06 0.23 -9.84
C VAL A 114 0.03 -0.75 -10.26
N ARG A 115 -0.35 -1.77 -11.04
CA ARG A 115 0.62 -2.66 -11.69
C ARG A 115 1.33 -1.90 -12.81
N SER A 116 2.65 -1.87 -12.78
CA SER A 116 3.51 -1.31 -13.81
C SER A 116 4.39 -2.40 -14.42
N THR A 117 4.56 -2.37 -15.74
CA THR A 117 5.52 -3.21 -16.46
C THR A 117 6.87 -2.51 -16.69
N ASN A 118 6.99 -1.23 -16.32
CA ASN A 118 8.19 -0.40 -16.51
C ASN A 118 8.70 0.19 -15.17
N TYR A 119 10.00 0.48 -15.12
CA TYR A 119 10.69 1.14 -14.00
C TYR A 119 10.75 2.68 -14.14
N ASP A 120 9.86 3.29 -14.91
CA ASP A 120 9.90 4.73 -15.22
C ASP A 120 9.72 5.61 -13.97
#